data_AF-X0WBB5-F1
#
_entry.id   AF-X0WBB5-F1
#
_cell.length_a   1.000
_cell.length_b   1.000
_cell.length_c   1.000
_cell.angle_alpha   90.00
_cell.angle_beta   90.00
_cell.angle_gamma   90.00
#
_symmetry.space_group_name_H-M   'P 1'
#
loop_
_entity.id
_entity.type
_entity.pdbx_description
1 polymer ?
#
loop_
_entity_poly.entity_id
_entity_poly.type
_entity_poly.pdbx_seq_one_letter_code
_entity_poly.pdbx_strand_id
1 'polypeptide(L)'
;MKVLILHFRSPRTRAEGRRTTADVTDSAGTDGVSLEIMKRQALLEAMGHEVAICSAYDWADLPVPALEFDRQDVAVMMRNLFGHGITDFADEAELERAFGRAVAEL
;
A
#
# COMPACT_ATOMS: atom_id res chain seq x y z
N MET A 1 -3.43 -26.16 4.93
CA MET A 1 -4.48 -25.11 4.85
C MET A 1 -3.99 -24.03 3.90
N LYS A 2 -4.89 -23.28 3.27
CA LYS A 2 -4.53 -22.15 2.41
C LYS A 2 -4.49 -20.87 3.23
N VAL A 3 -3.43 -20.09 3.11
CA VAL A 3 -3.21 -18.83 3.84
C VAL A 3 -2.89 -17.72 2.84
N LEU A 4 -3.59 -16.59 2.95
CA LEU A 4 -3.30 -15.38 2.19
C LEU A 4 -2.74 -14.32 3.15
N ILE A 5 -1.54 -13.83 2.89
CA ILE A 5 -0.95 -12.71 3.62
C ILE A 5 -1.21 -11.43 2.84
N LEU A 6 -1.90 -10.48 3.45
CA LEU A 6 -2.14 -9.15 2.89
C LEU A 6 -1.10 -8.17 3.45
N HIS A 7 -0.29 -7.61 2.55
CA HIS A 7 0.75 -6.66 2.88
C HIS A 7 0.44 -5.29 2.28
N PHE A 8 0.34 -4.30 3.15
CA PHE A 8 0.17 -2.91 2.74
C PHE A 8 1.50 -2.19 2.80
N ARG A 9 1.80 -1.38 1.78
CA ARG A 9 2.99 -0.53 1.79
C ARG A 9 2.69 0.72 2.59
N SER A 10 3.40 0.93 3.70
CA SER A 10 3.27 2.11 4.53
C SER A 10 3.70 3.39 3.77
N PRO A 11 3.11 4.55 4.09
CA PRO A 11 3.53 5.82 3.52
C PRO A 11 4.96 6.14 3.96
N ARG A 12 5.78 6.65 3.03
CA ARG A 12 7.15 7.09 3.38
C ARG A 12 7.03 8.31 4.30
N THR A 13 7.55 8.21 5.52
CA THR A 13 7.75 9.42 6.34
C THR A 13 8.69 10.36 5.60
N ARG A 14 8.39 11.67 5.66
CA ARG A 14 8.84 12.77 4.78
C ARG A 14 10.37 13.03 4.70
N ALA A 15 11.22 12.08 5.06
CA ALA A 15 12.67 12.25 5.19
C ALA A 15 13.52 11.75 4.00
N GLU A 16 13.01 10.95 3.06
CA GLU A 16 13.89 10.35 2.04
C GLU A 16 13.42 10.58 0.60
N GLY A 17 13.84 11.72 0.04
CA GLY A 17 13.68 12.11 -1.36
C GLY A 17 14.50 11.31 -2.36
N ARG A 18 14.65 10.00 -2.17
CA ARG A 18 15.34 9.12 -3.13
C ARG A 18 14.35 8.10 -3.68
N ARG A 19 14.00 8.25 -4.97
CA ARG A 19 13.39 7.19 -5.77
C ARG A 19 14.35 5.99 -5.73
N THR A 20 14.08 5.03 -4.85
CA THR A 20 14.76 3.74 -4.88
C THR A 20 14.01 2.86 -5.86
N THR A 21 14.69 2.49 -6.94
CA THR A 21 14.31 1.33 -7.76
C THR A 21 14.22 0.14 -6.81
N ALA A 22 13.05 -0.51 -6.74
CA ALA A 22 12.83 -1.66 -5.89
C ALA A 22 13.79 -2.79 -6.32
N ASP A 23 14.90 -2.92 -5.62
CA ASP A 23 15.78 -4.07 -5.71
C ASP A 23 15.21 -5.13 -4.76
N VAL A 24 15.17 -6.39 -5.20
CA VAL A 24 14.68 -7.54 -4.44
C VAL A 24 15.43 -7.70 -3.11
N THR A 25 16.63 -7.11 -3.01
CA THR A 25 17.45 -7.04 -1.80
C THR A 25 17.38 -5.70 -1.06
N ASP A 26 16.86 -4.64 -1.69
CA ASP A 26 16.67 -3.34 -1.07
C ASP A 26 15.28 -3.32 -0.43
N SER A 27 15.27 -3.61 0.87
CA SER A 27 14.14 -3.40 1.78
C SER A 27 13.50 -2.05 1.44
N ALA A 28 12.38 -2.09 0.71
CA ALA A 28 11.80 -1.00 -0.06
C ALA A 28 11.37 0.23 0.76
N GLY A 29 12.32 0.91 1.42
CA GLY A 29 12.05 1.95 2.41
C GLY A 29 11.17 1.51 3.58
N THR A 30 10.85 0.21 3.71
CA THR A 30 9.96 -0.34 4.74
C THR A 30 10.76 -1.15 5.75
N ASP A 31 11.06 -0.50 6.88
CA ASP A 31 11.11 -1.04 8.24
C ASP A 31 10.69 -2.52 8.34
N GLY A 32 11.59 -3.37 8.88
CA GLY A 32 11.51 -4.79 9.32
C GLY A 32 10.34 -5.71 8.93
N VAL A 33 9.12 -5.22 8.86
CA VAL A 33 7.85 -5.90 8.58
C VAL A 33 7.85 -6.70 7.27
N SER A 34 8.43 -6.18 6.17
CA SER A 34 8.47 -6.94 4.91
C SER A 34 9.40 -8.16 5.00
N LEU A 35 10.51 -8.06 5.73
CA LEU A 35 11.36 -9.22 6.05
C LEU A 35 10.62 -10.20 6.98
N GLU A 36 9.84 -9.68 7.94
CA GLU A 36 9.01 -10.51 8.80
C GLU A 36 7.90 -11.25 8.03
N ILE A 37 7.39 -10.70 6.93
CA ILE A 37 6.42 -11.36 6.07
C ILE A 37 7.03 -12.55 5.34
N MET A 38 8.22 -12.38 4.75
CA MET A 38 8.93 -13.50 4.10
C MET A 38 9.28 -14.60 5.10
N LYS A 39 9.72 -14.24 6.31
CA LYS A 39 9.93 -15.21 7.41
C LYS A 39 8.64 -15.91 7.81
N ARG A 40 7.52 -15.18 7.86
CA ARG A 40 6.21 -15.73 8.22
C ARG A 40 5.71 -16.71 7.16
N GLN A 41 5.88 -16.39 5.88
CA GLN A 41 5.59 -17.30 4.78
C GLN A 41 6.38 -18.60 4.95
N ALA A 42 7.70 -18.51 5.08
CA ALA A 42 8.57 -19.69 5.22
C ALA A 42 8.18 -20.56 6.42
N LEU A 43 7.82 -19.94 7.56
CA LEU A 43 7.37 -20.67 8.75
C LEU A 43 6.06 -21.42 8.50
N LEU A 44 5.08 -20.77 7.87
CA LEU A 44 3.78 -21.37 7.58
C LEU A 44 3.89 -22.49 6.55
N GLU A 45 4.74 -22.33 5.53
CA GLU A 45 5.04 -23.37 4.54
C GLU A 45 5.73 -24.57 5.20
N ALA A 46 6.69 -24.35 6.11
CA ALA A 46 7.31 -25.41 6.89
C ALA A 46 6.31 -26.19 7.78
N MET A 47 5.18 -25.56 8.14
CA MET A 47 4.07 -26.20 8.85
C MET A 47 3.09 -26.94 7.91
N GLY A 48 3.38 -27.02 6.61
CA GLY A 48 2.55 -27.69 5.61
C GLY A 48 1.34 -26.86 5.14
N HIS A 49 1.44 -25.53 5.20
CA HIS A 49 0.43 -24.64 4.64
C HIS A 49 0.80 -24.21 3.21
N GLU A 50 -0.21 -24.01 2.38
CA GLU A 50 -0.07 -23.32 1.10
C GLU A 50 -0.24 -21.82 1.38
N VAL A 51 0.78 -21.02 1.08
CA VAL A 51 0.80 -19.59 1.40
C VAL A 51 0.92 -18.79 0.11
N ALA A 52 0.20 -17.68 0.02
CA ALA A 52 0.37 -16.67 -1.02
C ALA A 52 0.43 -15.28 -0.39
N ILE A 53 1.24 -14.40 -0.97
CA ILE A 53 1.38 -13.00 -0.57
C ILE A 53 0.69 -12.10 -1.59
N CYS A 54 -0.17 -11.22 -1.10
CA CYS A 54 -0.79 -10.14 -1.85
C CYS A 54 -0.26 -8.79 -1.34
N SER A 55 0.33 -7.99 -2.22
CA SER A 55 1.13 -6.82 -1.85
C SER A 55 1.14 -5.79 -2.97
N ALA A 56 1.44 -4.53 -2.65
CA ALA A 56 1.71 -3.49 -3.65
C ALA A 56 3.04 -3.66 -4.40
N TYR A 57 3.87 -4.61 -3.98
CA TYR A 57 5.19 -4.84 -4.58
C TYR A 57 5.16 -5.96 -5.62
N ASP A 58 5.94 -5.79 -6.68
CA ASP A 58 6.07 -6.75 -7.79
C ASP A 58 6.66 -8.11 -7.38
N TRP A 59 7.31 -8.20 -6.21
CA TRP A 59 7.86 -9.45 -5.71
C TRP A 59 6.80 -10.41 -5.13
N ALA A 60 5.58 -9.95 -4.90
CA ALA A 60 4.53 -10.77 -4.30
C ALA A 60 3.89 -11.72 -5.31
N ASP A 61 3.32 -12.83 -4.83
CA ASP A 61 2.61 -13.80 -5.66
C ASP A 61 1.40 -13.16 -6.38
N LEU A 62 0.76 -12.20 -5.71
CA LEU A 62 -0.37 -11.43 -6.22
C LEU A 62 -0.07 -9.92 -6.07
N PRO A 63 0.54 -9.28 -7.08
CA PRO A 63 0.77 -7.84 -7.07
C PRO A 63 -0.55 -7.07 -7.20
N VAL A 64 -0.87 -6.25 -6.20
CA VAL A 64 -2.05 -5.38 -6.16
C VAL A 64 -1.59 -3.94 -5.85
N PRO A 65 -1.36 -3.11 -6.88
CA PRO A 65 -0.88 -1.73 -6.71
C PRO A 65 -1.76 -0.86 -5.80
N ALA A 66 -3.05 -1.19 -5.68
CA ALA A 66 -3.97 -0.49 -4.79
C ALA A 66 -3.64 -0.65 -3.29
N LEU A 67 -2.79 -1.60 -2.90
CA LEU A 67 -2.32 -1.78 -1.52
C LEU A 67 -1.20 -0.79 -1.12
N GLU A 68 -0.86 0.15 -2.00
CA GLU A 68 0.07 1.25 -1.71
C GLU A 68 -0.66 2.41 -1.02
N PHE A 69 -0.27 2.73 0.22
CA PHE A 69 -0.85 3.88 0.94
C PHE A 69 -0.34 5.24 0.44
N ASP A 70 0.80 5.28 -0.25
CA ASP A 70 1.44 6.52 -0.70
C ASP A 70 1.04 6.95 -2.12
N ARG A 71 -0.17 6.57 -2.55
CA ARG A 71 -0.68 7.04 -3.83
C ARG A 71 -1.08 8.51 -3.71
N GLN A 72 -0.69 9.30 -4.70
CA GLN A 72 -0.95 10.75 -4.70
C GLN A 72 -2.45 11.08 -4.62
N ASP A 73 -3.30 10.29 -5.28
CA ASP A 73 -4.75 10.42 -5.22
C ASP A 73 -5.31 10.15 -3.82
N VAL A 74 -4.83 9.11 -3.13
CA VAL A 74 -5.16 8.83 -1.72
C VAL A 74 -4.70 9.96 -0.81
N ALA A 75 -3.48 10.49 -1.01
CA ALA A 75 -2.96 11.60 -0.22
C ALA A 75 -3.77 12.90 -0.42
N VAL A 76 -4.18 13.20 -1.65
CA VAL A 76 -5.08 14.31 -1.98
C VAL A 76 -6.43 14.11 -1.28
N MET A 77 -7.01 12.91 -1.39
CA MET A 77 -8.30 12.60 -0.76
C MET A 77 -8.24 12.75 0.77
N MET A 78 -7.22 12.18 1.40
CA MET A 78 -6.99 12.28 2.84
C MET A 78 -6.84 13.71 3.32
N ARG A 79 -6.09 14.54 2.58
CA ARG A 79 -5.90 15.96 2.92
C ARG A 79 -7.20 16.75 2.87
N ASN A 80 -8.06 16.51 1.89
CA ASN A 80 -9.30 17.29 1.73
C ASN A 80 -10.44 16.79 2.63
N LEU A 81 -10.53 15.48 2.87
CA LEU A 81 -11.57 14.90 3.73
C LEU A 81 -11.29 15.10 5.23
N PHE A 82 -10.02 15.00 5.64
CA PHE A 82 -9.64 14.96 7.06
C PHE A 82 -8.65 16.05 7.47
N GLY A 83 -8.20 16.90 6.54
CA GLY A 83 -7.30 18.01 6.82
C GLY A 83 -8.04 19.30 7.21
N HIS A 84 -7.35 20.43 7.08
CA HIS A 84 -7.84 21.74 7.53
C HIS A 84 -8.85 22.42 6.58
N GLY A 85 -9.36 21.70 5.58
CA GLY A 85 -10.34 22.20 4.62
C GLY A 85 -10.05 21.76 3.20
N ILE A 86 -10.94 22.18 2.29
CA ILE A 86 -10.86 21.87 0.86
C ILE A 86 -9.79 22.76 0.22
N THR A 87 -8.73 22.14 -0.29
CA THR A 87 -7.55 22.81 -0.86
C THR A 87 -7.23 22.37 -2.27
N ASP A 88 -7.63 21.16 -2.66
CA ASP A 88 -7.35 20.58 -3.99
C ASP A 88 -8.59 20.46 -4.88
N PHE A 89 -9.75 20.90 -4.39
CA PHE A 89 -11.02 20.94 -5.11
C PHE A 89 -11.62 22.33 -5.03
N ALA A 90 -12.45 22.70 -6.00
CA ALA A 90 -13.12 24.00 -6.03
C ALA A 90 -14.17 24.14 -4.92
N ASP A 91 -14.87 23.05 -4.61
CA ASP A 91 -15.92 22.99 -3.60
C ASP A 91 -16.16 21.57 -3.06
N GLU A 92 -17.06 21.45 -2.08
CA GLU A 92 -17.46 20.19 -1.45
C GLU A 92 -18.12 19.23 -2.45
N ALA A 93 -18.92 19.75 -3.39
CA ALA A 93 -19.59 18.92 -4.37
C ALA A 93 -18.61 18.26 -5.35
N GLU A 94 -17.51 18.93 -5.68
CA GLU A 94 -16.44 18.36 -6.49
C GLU A 94 -15.67 17.27 -5.72
N LEU A 95 -15.39 17.50 -4.44
CA LEU A 95 -14.77 16.50 -3.56
C LEU A 95 -15.66 15.24 -3.45
N GLU A 96 -16.95 15.39 -3.22
CA GLU A 96 -17.91 14.27 -3.15
C GLU A 96 -17.94 13.46 -4.46
N ARG A 97 -17.97 14.15 -5.61
CA ARG A 97 -17.91 13.47 -6.92
C ARG A 97 -16.59 12.72 -7.11
N ALA A 98 -15.47 13.31 -6.68
CA ALA A 98 -14.16 12.68 -6.77
C ALA A 98 -14.07 11.44 -5.87
N PHE A 99 -14.57 11.53 -4.63
CA PHE A 99 -14.66 10.41 -3.70
C PHE A 99 -15.54 9.28 -4.26
N GLY A 100 -16.71 9.61 -4.81
CA GLY A 100 -17.61 8.65 -5.43
C GLY A 100 -16.97 7.88 -6.60
N ARG A 101 -16.19 8.55 -7.44
CA ARG A 101 -15.42 7.89 -8.51
C ARG A 101 -14.36 6.95 -7.95
N ALA A 102 -13.58 7.41 -6.97
CA ALA A 102 -12.51 6.62 -6.37
C ALA A 102 -13.04 5.33 -5.74
N VAL A 103 -14.22 5.37 -5.09
CA VAL A 103 -14.85 4.19 -4.50
C VAL A 103 -15.41 3.23 -5.55
N ALA A 104 -15.88 3.73 -6.69
CA ALA A 104 -16.42 2.91 -7.78
C ALA A 104 -15.35 2.15 -8.58
N GLU A 105 -14.09 2.56 -8.47
CA GLU A 105 -12.93 1.95 -9.15
C GLU A 105 -12.19 0.91 -8.28
N LEU A 106 -12.63 0.69 -7.04
CA LEU A 106 -12.14 -0.36 -6.13
C LEU A 106 -12.86 -1.69 -6.36
#